data_AF-A0A5B7EMR2-F1
#
_entry.id   AF-A0A5B7EMR2-F1
#
_cell.length_a   1.000
_cell.length_b   1.000
_cell.length_c   1.000
_cell.angle_alpha   90.00
_cell.angle_beta   90.00
_cell.angle_gamma   90.00
#
_symmetry.space_group_name_H-M   'P 1'
#
loop_
_entity.id
_entity.type
_entity.pdbx_description
1 polymer ?
#
loop_
_entity_poly.entity_id
_entity_poly.type
_entity_poly.pdbx_seq_one_letter_code
_entity_poly.pdbx_strand_id
1 'polypeptide(L)'
;MTVLPAERVSPRWASETPLPLSSCRLANITASSLSLTCQRPDVDAVGTTHYRAEVYFENRTLFANVTSERPNFNVSSLDAGTSYQIKVYVTHGPVTSQPVVVSAYTSRTSRTPSDSRGGGTSVGKVLGGLLLLLLIVVAGAWIRHLRRRRTVAAGERKKHEVKVPSDETNPDVVPTAVGE
;
A
#
# COMPACT_ATOMS: atom_id res chain seq x y z
N MET A 1 38.14 30.13 -64.41
CA MET A 1 38.07 28.72 -63.94
C MET A 1 36.76 28.56 -63.19
N THR A 2 35.80 27.89 -63.81
CA THR A 2 34.43 27.73 -63.29
C THR A 2 34.44 26.62 -62.23
N VAL A 3 34.02 26.92 -61.01
CA VAL A 3 33.89 25.94 -59.93
C VAL A 3 32.61 25.15 -60.18
N LEU A 4 32.73 23.87 -60.53
CA LEU A 4 31.57 22.97 -60.61
C LEU A 4 31.01 22.73 -59.20
N PRO A 5 29.67 22.70 -59.03
CA PRO A 5 29.07 22.45 -57.73
C PRO A 5 29.38 21.02 -57.28
N ALA A 6 29.62 20.84 -55.97
CA ALA A 6 29.78 19.53 -55.37
C ALA A 6 28.55 18.67 -55.68
N GLU A 7 28.73 17.69 -56.57
CA GLU A 7 27.75 16.65 -56.86
C GLU A 7 27.34 16.02 -55.51
N ARG A 8 26.07 16.20 -55.10
CA ARG A 8 25.53 15.48 -53.95
C ARG A 8 25.46 14.01 -54.33
N VAL A 9 26.53 13.27 -54.06
CA VAL A 9 26.48 11.80 -54.01
C VAL A 9 25.50 11.46 -52.89
N SER A 10 24.23 11.22 -53.24
CA SER A 10 23.23 10.80 -52.27
C SER A 10 23.73 9.48 -51.68
N PRO A 11 23.90 9.41 -50.34
CA PRO A 11 24.40 8.19 -49.73
C PRO A 11 23.42 7.05 -50.00
N ARG A 12 23.92 5.82 -50.15
CA ARG A 12 23.10 4.66 -50.54
C ARG A 12 21.90 4.39 -49.60
N TRP A 13 21.97 4.83 -48.35
CA TRP A 13 20.85 4.78 -47.40
C TRP A 13 19.69 5.74 -47.71
N ALA A 14 19.92 6.78 -48.54
CA ALA A 14 18.91 7.78 -48.87
C ALA A 14 17.82 7.26 -49.82
N SER A 15 18.02 6.10 -50.43
CA SER A 15 17.09 5.53 -51.41
C SER A 15 16.30 4.32 -50.90
N GLU A 16 16.64 3.75 -49.74
CA GLU A 16 16.01 2.52 -49.26
C GLU A 16 15.40 2.71 -47.88
N THR A 17 14.07 2.78 -47.86
CA THR A 17 13.29 2.83 -46.63
C THR A 17 13.48 1.53 -45.84
N PRO A 18 13.85 1.59 -44.55
CA PRO A 18 13.99 0.39 -43.74
C PRO A 18 12.69 -0.42 -43.72
N LEU A 19 12.82 -1.74 -43.76
CA LEU A 19 11.67 -2.63 -43.60
C LEU A 19 11.04 -2.44 -42.21
N PRO A 20 9.71 -2.54 -42.09
CA PRO A 20 9.04 -2.45 -40.80
C PRO A 20 9.39 -3.64 -39.91
N LEU A 21 9.20 -3.46 -38.61
CA LEU A 21 9.25 -4.56 -37.65
C LEU A 21 8.10 -5.54 -37.87
N SER A 22 8.26 -6.77 -37.38
CA SER A 22 7.22 -7.79 -37.42
C SER A 22 7.01 -8.43 -36.04
N SER A 23 5.93 -9.19 -35.88
CA SER A 23 5.71 -10.04 -34.70
C SER A 23 5.81 -9.31 -33.34
N CYS A 24 5.31 -8.08 -33.26
CA CYS A 24 5.31 -7.30 -32.01
C CYS A 24 4.39 -7.92 -30.95
N ARG A 25 4.92 -8.13 -29.75
CA ARG A 25 4.21 -8.74 -28.61
C ARG A 25 4.39 -7.91 -27.35
N LEU A 26 3.29 -7.69 -26.65
CA LEU A 26 3.28 -7.11 -25.32
C LEU A 26 3.48 -8.19 -24.26
N ALA A 27 4.19 -7.85 -23.20
CA ALA A 27 4.40 -8.69 -22.03
C ALA A 27 4.49 -7.81 -20.77
N ASN A 28 4.40 -8.44 -19.60
CA ASN A 28 4.60 -7.81 -18.29
C ASN A 28 3.80 -6.50 -18.11
N ILE A 29 2.53 -6.50 -18.55
CA ILE A 29 1.66 -5.34 -18.42
C ILE A 29 1.18 -5.21 -16.97
N THR A 30 1.60 -4.16 -16.30
CA THR A 30 1.22 -3.82 -14.92
C THR A 30 0.32 -2.59 -14.91
N ALA A 31 0.05 -2.06 -13.72
CA ALA A 31 -0.67 -0.80 -13.57
C ALA A 31 0.15 0.43 -13.99
N SER A 32 1.48 0.31 -14.10
CA SER A 32 2.36 1.44 -14.40
C SER A 32 3.48 1.13 -15.37
N SER A 33 3.51 -0.07 -15.94
CA SER A 33 4.55 -0.47 -16.89
C SER A 33 4.07 -1.52 -17.89
N LEU A 34 4.78 -1.62 -19.00
CA LEU A 34 4.65 -2.70 -19.97
C LEU A 34 5.99 -2.94 -20.66
N SER A 35 6.15 -4.15 -21.21
CA SER A 35 7.26 -4.48 -22.09
C SER A 35 6.73 -4.81 -23.49
N LEU A 36 7.41 -4.34 -24.53
CA LEU A 36 7.07 -4.57 -25.92
C LEU A 36 8.30 -5.12 -26.64
N THR A 37 8.16 -6.27 -27.29
CA THR A 37 9.24 -6.89 -28.07
C THR A 37 8.75 -7.18 -29.48
N CYS A 38 9.52 -6.81 -30.48
CA CYS A 38 9.25 -7.08 -31.90
C CYS A 38 10.40 -7.87 -32.53
N GLN A 39 10.13 -8.51 -33.66
CA GLN A 39 11.12 -9.15 -34.49
C GLN A 39 11.73 -8.13 -35.46
N ARG A 40 13.07 -8.12 -35.53
CA ARG A 40 13.85 -7.34 -36.50
C ARG A 40 13.60 -7.90 -37.91
N PRO A 41 13.52 -7.05 -38.95
CA PRO A 41 13.55 -7.52 -40.34
C PRO A 41 14.83 -8.29 -40.66
N ASP A 42 14.73 -9.34 -41.47
CA ASP A 42 15.87 -10.18 -41.86
C ASP A 42 16.69 -9.53 -42.98
N VAL A 43 17.35 -8.43 -42.65
CA VAL A 43 18.22 -7.67 -43.55
C VAL A 43 19.42 -7.19 -42.77
N ASP A 44 20.62 -7.49 -43.27
CA ASP A 44 21.88 -6.92 -42.79
C ASP A 44 21.96 -5.44 -43.16
N ALA A 45 21.31 -4.59 -42.37
CA ALA A 45 21.35 -3.15 -42.55
C ALA A 45 22.77 -2.63 -42.25
N VAL A 46 23.50 -2.24 -43.29
CA VAL A 46 24.81 -1.57 -43.15
C VAL A 46 24.58 -0.14 -42.65
N GLY A 47 25.06 0.16 -41.43
CA GLY A 47 24.99 1.50 -40.83
C GLY A 47 24.23 1.55 -39.50
N THR A 48 24.07 2.75 -38.95
CA THR A 48 23.44 2.95 -37.63
C THR A 48 21.93 2.76 -37.72
N THR A 49 21.44 1.67 -37.12
CA THR A 49 20.02 1.35 -37.03
C THR A 49 19.55 1.49 -35.58
N HIS A 50 18.48 2.26 -35.36
CA HIS A 50 17.80 2.32 -34.07
C HIS A 50 16.33 1.92 -34.21
N TYR A 51 15.75 1.48 -33.11
CA TYR A 51 14.33 1.14 -32.99
C TYR A 51 13.69 2.17 -32.09
N ARG A 52 12.56 2.72 -32.52
CA ARG A 52 11.82 3.73 -31.77
C ARG A 52 10.41 3.25 -31.46
N ALA A 53 9.96 3.52 -30.25
CA ALA A 53 8.60 3.31 -29.79
C ALA A 53 8.03 4.64 -29.29
N GLU A 54 6.94 5.07 -29.93
CA GLU A 54 6.19 6.26 -29.54
C GLU A 54 4.87 5.82 -28.92
N VAL A 55 4.69 6.16 -27.65
CA VAL A 55 3.53 5.77 -26.85
C VAL A 55 2.59 6.96 -26.79
N TYR A 56 1.34 6.74 -27.16
CA TYR A 56 0.29 7.75 -27.20
C TYR A 56 -0.86 7.35 -26.31
N PHE A 57 -1.49 8.35 -25.70
CA PHE A 57 -2.83 8.19 -25.15
C PHE A 57 -3.86 8.04 -26.28
N GLU A 58 -5.08 7.62 -25.93
CA GLU A 58 -6.18 7.45 -26.89
C GLU A 58 -6.56 8.74 -27.63
N ASN A 59 -6.41 9.91 -26.97
CA ASN A 59 -6.60 11.23 -27.58
C ASN A 59 -5.44 11.66 -28.52
N ARG A 60 -4.50 10.75 -28.81
CA ARG A 60 -3.31 10.95 -29.65
C ARG A 60 -2.26 11.92 -29.08
N THR A 61 -2.30 12.25 -27.79
CA THR A 61 -1.18 12.97 -27.17
C THR A 61 -0.01 12.02 -26.93
N LEU A 62 1.20 12.46 -27.30
CA LEU A 62 2.43 11.70 -27.05
C LEU A 62 2.68 11.63 -25.55
N PHE A 63 2.71 10.42 -25.02
CA PHE A 63 3.06 10.14 -23.62
C PHE A 63 4.57 9.94 -23.47
N ALA A 64 5.18 9.09 -24.30
CA ALA A 64 6.61 8.78 -24.21
C ALA A 64 7.21 8.47 -25.58
N ASN A 65 8.50 8.75 -25.74
CA ASN A 65 9.30 8.40 -26.91
C ASN A 65 10.55 7.65 -26.44
N VAL A 66 10.68 6.39 -26.82
CA VAL A 66 11.74 5.50 -26.35
C VAL A 66 12.53 5.00 -27.54
N THR A 67 13.85 5.17 -27.49
CA THR A 67 14.78 4.66 -28.52
C THR A 67 15.61 3.52 -27.93
N SER A 68 15.87 2.50 -28.73
CA SER A 68 16.66 1.32 -28.35
C SER A 68 17.49 0.80 -29.52
N GLU A 69 18.60 0.12 -29.22
CA GLU A 69 19.44 -0.58 -30.22
C GLU A 69 18.87 -1.95 -30.61
N ARG A 70 17.91 -2.46 -29.84
CA ARG A 70 17.19 -3.70 -30.11
C ARG A 70 15.69 -3.41 -30.12
N PRO A 71 14.88 -4.19 -30.84
CA PRO A 71 13.43 -4.02 -30.86
C PRO A 71 12.75 -4.54 -29.57
N ASN A 72 13.27 -4.15 -28.41
CA ASN A 72 12.73 -4.41 -27.08
C ASN A 72 12.65 -3.10 -26.30
N PHE A 73 11.47 -2.80 -25.78
CA PHE A 73 11.12 -1.56 -25.11
C PHE A 73 10.47 -1.87 -23.78
N ASN A 74 10.93 -1.18 -22.73
CA ASN A 74 10.26 -1.18 -21.43
C ASN A 74 9.73 0.23 -21.18
N VAL A 75 8.42 0.35 -21.03
CA VAL A 75 7.75 1.63 -20.80
C VAL A 75 7.26 1.62 -19.37
N SER A 76 7.63 2.64 -18.59
CA SER A 76 7.27 2.79 -17.19
C SER A 76 6.46 4.07 -16.96
N SER A 77 6.02 4.26 -15.71
CA SER A 77 5.27 5.45 -15.27
C SER A 77 3.94 5.64 -15.99
N LEU A 78 3.36 4.57 -16.54
CA LEU A 78 2.05 4.61 -17.17
C LEU A 78 0.95 4.83 -16.12
N ASP A 79 -0.16 5.39 -16.57
CA ASP A 79 -1.36 5.56 -15.75
C ASP A 79 -2.12 4.25 -15.68
N ALA A 80 -2.57 3.88 -14.49
CA ALA A 80 -3.31 2.65 -14.25
C ALA A 80 -4.69 2.67 -14.95
N GLY A 81 -5.10 1.53 -15.50
CA GLY A 81 -6.40 1.39 -16.16
C GLY A 81 -6.56 2.26 -17.41
N THR A 82 -5.48 2.56 -18.12
CA THR A 82 -5.43 3.48 -19.26
C THR A 82 -5.07 2.75 -20.55
N SER A 83 -5.74 3.11 -21.63
CA SER A 83 -5.48 2.63 -23.00
C SER A 83 -4.37 3.46 -23.66
N TYR A 84 -3.42 2.78 -24.28
CA TYR A 84 -2.32 3.38 -25.03
C TYR A 84 -2.25 2.81 -26.45
N GLN A 85 -1.86 3.64 -27.41
CA GLN A 85 -1.41 3.22 -28.72
C GLN A 85 0.10 3.39 -28.82
N ILE A 86 0.79 2.34 -29.23
CA ILE A 86 2.25 2.33 -29.34
C ILE A 86 2.60 2.17 -30.82
N LYS A 87 3.30 3.15 -31.38
CA LYS A 87 3.85 3.09 -32.74
C LYS A 87 5.31 2.70 -32.67
N VAL A 88 5.69 1.63 -33.34
CA VAL A 88 7.06 1.14 -33.37
C VAL A 88 7.59 1.14 -34.78
N TYR A 89 8.78 1.69 -34.98
CA TYR A 89 9.41 1.78 -36.30
C TYR A 89 10.94 1.73 -36.21
N VAL A 90 11.55 1.47 -37.34
CA VAL A 90 13.01 1.43 -37.51
C VAL A 90 13.47 2.78 -38.07
N THR A 91 14.55 3.32 -37.53
CA THR A 91 15.28 4.46 -38.07
C THR A 91 16.65 4.02 -38.56
N HIS A 92 16.99 4.34 -39.81
CA HIS A 92 18.31 4.16 -40.39
C HIS A 92 18.78 5.50 -40.96
N GLY A 93 19.71 6.16 -40.27
CA GLY A 93 20.01 7.57 -40.55
C GLY A 93 18.75 8.46 -40.41
N PRO A 94 18.41 9.29 -41.41
CA PRO A 94 17.20 10.12 -41.39
C PRO A 94 15.95 9.40 -41.94
N VAL A 95 16.07 8.16 -42.42
CA VAL A 95 14.95 7.44 -43.04
C VAL A 95 14.27 6.54 -42.01
N THR A 96 12.93 6.50 -42.03
CA THR A 96 12.11 5.72 -41.11
C THR A 96 11.27 4.68 -41.85
N SER A 97 11.08 3.51 -41.25
CA SER A 97 10.15 2.50 -41.76
C SER A 97 8.70 2.93 -41.59
N GLN A 98 7.76 2.24 -42.25
CA GLN A 98 6.36 2.31 -41.84
C GLN A 98 6.20 1.84 -40.38
N PRO A 99 5.33 2.49 -39.58
CA PRO A 99 5.14 2.14 -38.18
C PRO A 99 4.20 0.94 -38.02
N VAL A 100 4.55 0.06 -37.10
CA VAL A 100 3.66 -0.98 -36.58
C VAL A 100 2.92 -0.41 -35.37
N VAL A 101 1.59 -0.49 -35.38
CA VAL A 101 0.76 0.01 -34.28
C VAL A 101 0.31 -1.13 -33.38
N VAL A 102 0.52 -0.99 -32.08
CA VAL A 102 0.14 -1.97 -31.06
C VAL A 102 -0.67 -1.27 -29.98
N SER A 103 -1.83 -1.82 -29.63
CA SER A 103 -2.67 -1.30 -28.55
C SER A 103 -2.35 -2.00 -27.23
N ALA A 104 -2.28 -1.24 -26.14
CA ALA A 104 -2.05 -1.75 -24.79
C ALA A 104 -3.07 -1.16 -23.81
N TYR A 105 -3.42 -1.91 -22.77
CA TYR A 105 -4.24 -1.43 -21.66
C TYR A 105 -3.56 -1.80 -20.35
N THR A 106 -3.25 -0.82 -19.51
CA THR A 106 -2.62 -1.06 -18.21
C THR A 106 -3.61 -1.63 -17.21
N SER A 107 -3.10 -2.45 -16.29
CA SER A 107 -3.91 -2.99 -15.20
C SER A 107 -4.43 -1.87 -14.30
N ARG A 108 -5.58 -2.08 -13.65
CA ARG A 108 -6.07 -1.15 -12.64
C ARG A 108 -5.30 -1.35 -11.34
N THR A 109 -5.01 -0.27 -10.62
CA THR A 109 -4.49 -0.40 -9.26
C THR A 109 -5.60 -0.93 -8.36
N SER A 110 -5.39 -2.09 -7.74
CA SER A 110 -6.25 -2.55 -6.66
C SER A 110 -5.88 -1.75 -5.42
N ARG A 111 -6.59 -0.65 -5.16
CA ARG A 111 -6.59 -0.03 -3.84
C ARG A 111 -7.36 -0.97 -2.91
N THR A 112 -6.68 -1.89 -2.23
CA THR A 112 -7.13 -2.24 -0.89
C THR A 112 -7.05 -0.95 -0.08
N PRO A 113 -8.15 -0.47 0.52
CA PRO A 113 -8.08 0.63 1.46
C PRO A 113 -7.25 0.13 2.65
N SER A 114 -5.93 0.33 2.57
CA SER A 114 -5.05 0.26 3.71
C SER A 114 -5.46 1.40 4.63
N ASP A 115 -6.30 1.05 5.60
CA ASP A 115 -6.79 1.92 6.67
C ASP A 115 -5.58 2.48 7.42
N SER A 116 -5.10 3.63 6.97
CA SER A 116 -3.93 4.32 7.48
C SER A 116 -4.11 5.81 7.32
N ARG A 117 -5.08 6.34 8.06
CA ARG A 117 -5.09 7.67 8.70
C ARG A 117 -6.40 7.74 9.49
N GLY A 118 -6.35 7.90 10.81
CA GLY A 118 -5.89 9.15 11.38
C GLY A 118 -6.83 10.26 10.94
N GLY A 119 -7.88 10.50 11.74
CA GLY A 119 -8.76 11.68 11.63
C GLY A 119 -9.86 11.58 10.59
N GLY A 120 -11.05 11.17 11.01
CA GLY A 120 -12.23 11.18 10.15
C GLY A 120 -13.33 10.30 10.72
N THR A 121 -14.10 10.85 11.65
CA THR A 121 -15.17 10.20 12.41
C THR A 121 -16.27 9.68 11.46
N SER A 122 -16.09 8.48 10.93
CA SER A 122 -17.10 7.80 10.13
C SER A 122 -17.99 6.97 11.06
N VAL A 123 -19.25 7.38 11.10
CA VAL A 123 -20.34 6.86 11.91
C VAL A 123 -20.54 5.37 11.62
N GLY A 124 -19.85 4.52 12.37
CA GLY A 124 -19.93 3.07 12.26
C GLY A 124 -19.37 2.31 13.48
N LYS A 125 -19.10 3.02 14.58
CA LYS A 125 -18.52 2.45 15.82
C LYS A 125 -19.31 2.75 17.09
N VAL A 126 -20.57 3.17 17.00
CA VAL A 126 -21.36 3.54 18.19
C VAL A 126 -21.82 2.33 19.03
N LEU A 127 -21.92 1.14 18.45
CA LEU A 127 -22.36 -0.05 19.19
C LEU A 127 -21.25 -0.74 19.98
N GLY A 128 -19.99 -0.69 19.52
CA GLY A 128 -18.85 -1.28 20.24
C GLY A 128 -18.32 -0.39 21.36
N GLY A 129 -18.33 0.93 21.15
CA GLY A 129 -17.81 1.90 22.12
C GLY A 129 -18.64 1.98 23.40
N LEU A 130 -19.98 1.92 23.28
CA LEU A 130 -20.88 2.00 24.44
C LEU A 130 -20.74 0.78 25.37
N LEU A 131 -20.60 -0.40 24.78
CA LEU A 131 -20.39 -1.66 25.51
C LEU A 131 -19.04 -1.67 26.23
N LEU A 132 -17.97 -1.19 25.57
CA LEU A 132 -16.65 -1.07 26.19
C LEU A 132 -16.64 -0.02 27.31
N LEU A 133 -17.30 1.12 27.12
CA LEU A 133 -17.45 2.15 28.16
C LEU A 133 -18.22 1.64 29.37
N LEU A 134 -19.33 0.93 29.17
CA LEU A 134 -20.11 0.33 30.25
C LEU A 134 -19.26 -0.67 31.06
N LEU A 135 -18.49 -1.53 30.39
CA LEU A 135 -17.59 -2.48 31.07
C LEU A 135 -16.52 -1.77 31.91
N ILE A 136 -15.92 -0.69 31.41
CA ILE A 136 -14.91 0.09 32.14
C ILE A 136 -15.52 0.79 33.36
N VAL A 137 -16.73 1.36 33.25
CA VAL A 137 -17.42 2.01 34.37
C VAL A 137 -17.79 0.99 35.45
N VAL A 138 -18.33 -0.17 35.06
CA VAL A 138 -18.67 -1.26 35.99
C VAL A 138 -17.41 -1.79 36.68
N ALA A 139 -16.33 -2.07 35.93
CA ALA A 139 -15.07 -2.51 36.50
C ALA A 139 -14.47 -1.46 37.46
N GLY A 140 -14.51 -0.18 37.09
CA GLY A 140 -14.05 0.92 37.94
C GLY A 140 -14.89 1.08 39.22
N ALA A 141 -16.20 0.93 39.14
CA ALA A 141 -17.09 0.93 40.30
C ALA A 141 -16.85 -0.29 41.21
N TRP A 142 -16.65 -1.46 40.62
CA TRP A 142 -16.33 -2.70 41.34
C TRP A 142 -14.98 -2.59 42.07
N ILE A 143 -13.95 -2.08 41.40
CA ILE A 143 -12.62 -1.83 42.00
C ILE A 143 -12.73 -0.78 43.12
N ARG A 144 -13.47 0.31 42.92
CA ARG A 144 -13.71 1.31 43.98
C ARG A 144 -14.46 0.71 45.17
N HIS A 145 -15.43 -0.16 44.91
CA HIS A 145 -16.20 -0.82 45.96
C HIS A 145 -15.34 -1.83 46.73
N LEU A 146 -14.48 -2.61 46.06
CA LEU A 146 -13.51 -3.48 46.73
C LEU A 146 -12.48 -2.69 47.55
N ARG A 147 -12.01 -1.54 47.04
CA ARG A 147 -11.10 -0.66 47.78
C ARG A 147 -11.80 0.00 48.97
N ARG A 148 -13.06 0.45 48.80
CA ARG A 148 -13.88 1.00 49.90
C ARG A 148 -14.18 -0.05 50.96
N ARG A 149 -14.43 -1.31 50.58
CA ARG A 149 -14.63 -2.41 51.55
C ARG A 149 -13.36 -2.71 52.35
N ARG A 150 -12.16 -2.50 51.78
CA ARG A 150 -10.89 -2.60 52.52
C ARG A 150 -10.65 -1.43 53.47
N THR A 151 -11.15 -0.23 53.17
CA THR A 151 -10.99 0.94 54.06
C THR A 151 -12.02 1.01 55.18
N VAL A 152 -13.14 0.28 55.09
CA VAL A 152 -14.16 0.20 56.17
C VAL A 152 -13.83 -0.90 57.20
N ALA A 153 -12.91 -1.83 56.90
CA ALA A 153 -12.46 -2.85 57.84
C ALA A 153 -11.29 -2.41 58.75
N ALA A 154 -10.79 -1.17 58.63
CA ALA A 154 -9.56 -0.73 59.28
C ALA A 154 -9.69 0.58 60.10
N GLY A 155 -10.90 0.99 60.50
CA GLY A 155 -11.08 2.24 61.25
C GLY A 155 -12.39 2.36 62.03
N GLU A 156 -12.51 1.66 63.15
CA GLU A 156 -13.20 2.01 64.42
C GLU A 156 -13.26 0.71 65.26
N ARG A 157 -12.60 0.57 66.42
CA ARG A 157 -12.89 1.31 67.64
C ARG A 157 -11.71 1.13 68.63
N LYS A 158 -10.94 2.20 68.87
CA LYS A 158 -10.21 2.40 70.14
C LYS A 158 -10.98 3.44 70.94
N LYS A 159 -11.51 3.06 72.11
CA LYS A 159 -11.50 3.82 73.37
C LYS A 159 -12.29 3.03 74.43
N HIS A 160 -11.61 2.58 75.49
CA HIS A 160 -11.60 3.18 76.85
C HIS A 160 -12.90 2.83 77.61
N GLU A 161 -12.95 2.43 78.89
CA GLU A 161 -12.01 2.52 79.99
C GLU A 161 -12.59 1.71 81.18
N VAL A 162 -11.68 1.23 82.03
CA VAL A 162 -11.77 0.58 83.36
C VAL A 162 -13.05 0.80 84.20
N LYS A 163 -13.60 -0.29 84.77
CA LYS A 163 -14.01 -0.38 86.20
C LYS A 163 -14.19 -1.84 86.65
N VAL A 164 -13.45 -2.24 87.68
CA VAL A 164 -13.70 -3.47 88.47
C VAL A 164 -14.48 -3.05 89.72
N PRO A 165 -15.60 -3.73 90.05
CA PRO A 165 -15.66 -4.41 91.34
C PRO A 165 -16.34 -5.78 91.28
N SER A 166 -16.03 -6.58 92.31
CA SER A 166 -16.50 -7.91 92.66
C SER A 166 -18.02 -8.08 92.65
N ASP A 167 -18.48 -9.31 92.40
CA ASP A 167 -19.46 -10.06 93.20
C ASP A 167 -19.71 -11.42 92.50
N GLU A 168 -19.30 -12.53 93.11
CA GLU A 168 -20.16 -13.31 94.02
C GLU A 168 -20.97 -14.36 93.25
N THR A 169 -20.30 -15.49 92.99
CA THR A 169 -20.95 -16.75 92.57
C THR A 169 -20.96 -17.66 93.78
N ASN A 170 -22.02 -17.55 94.58
CA ASN A 170 -22.46 -18.59 95.49
C ASN A 170 -23.17 -19.68 94.67
N PRO A 171 -22.76 -20.94 94.81
CA PRO A 171 -23.77 -21.97 95.01
C PRO A 171 -23.51 -22.76 96.29
N ASP A 172 -24.58 -22.83 97.07
CA ASP A 172 -24.80 -23.64 98.27
C ASP A 172 -24.47 -25.13 98.11
N VAL A 173 -24.48 -25.80 99.27
CA VAL A 173 -24.55 -27.26 99.56
C VAL A 173 -23.21 -27.79 100.10
N VAL A 174 -23.06 -28.20 101.37
CA VAL A 174 -23.75 -29.26 102.16
C VAL A 174 -23.68 -28.94 103.68
N PRO A 175 -24.68 -29.32 104.51
CA PRO A 175 -24.60 -29.23 105.98
C PRO A 175 -24.23 -30.57 106.65
N THR A 176 -23.37 -30.57 107.68
CA THR A 176 -23.32 -31.55 108.81
C THR A 176 -22.20 -31.14 109.77
N ALA A 177 -22.45 -30.55 110.94
CA ALA A 177 -22.90 -31.15 112.21
C ALA A 177 -21.77 -31.79 113.05
N VAL A 178 -21.59 -31.25 114.28
CA VAL A 178 -21.14 -31.88 115.55
C VAL A 178 -19.66 -32.31 115.58
N GLY A 179 -18.88 -32.19 116.66
CA GLY A 179 -19.04 -31.80 118.05
C GLY A 179 -17.75 -32.15 118.81
N GLU A 180 -17.71 -31.75 120.08
CA GLU A 180 -16.69 -32.03 121.14
C GLU A 180 -15.33 -31.30 121.07
#